data_AF-A0A1H7JR98-F1
#
_entry.id   AF-A0A1H7JR98-F1
#
_cell.length_a   1.000
_cell.length_b   1.000
_cell.length_c   1.000
_cell.angle_alpha   90.00
_cell.angle_beta   90.00
_cell.angle_gamma   90.00
#
_symmetry.space_group_name_H-M   'P 1'
#
loop_
_entity.id
_entity.type
_entity.pdbx_description
1 polymer ?
#
loop_
_entity_poly.entity_id
_entity_poly.type
_entity_poly.pdbx_seq_one_letter_code
_entity_poly.pdbx_strand_id
1 'polypeptide(L)' 'MDLMQITMDAGNGSTITQDYYSTIIEGYAFNFIFTYLDDTTKAEIDDIKKSVQFK' A
#
# COMPACT_ATOMS: atom_id res chain seq x y z
N MET A 1 -10.60 5.39 -6.78
CA MET A 1 -10.15 4.26 -5.94
C MET A 1 -9.93 4.82 -4.56
N ASP A 2 -10.69 4.35 -3.59
CA ASP A 2 -10.52 4.81 -2.22
C ASP A 2 -9.26 4.16 -1.65
N LEU A 3 -8.38 4.99 -1.09
CA LEU A 3 -7.17 4.57 -0.41
C LEU A 3 -7.49 4.42 1.07
N MET A 4 -7.34 3.20 1.59
CA MET A 4 -7.33 2.99 3.04
C MET A 4 -5.88 2.86 3.50
N GLN A 5 -5.51 3.59 4.54
CA GLN A 5 -4.19 3.52 5.14
C GLN A 5 -4.29 3.06 6.59
N ILE A 6 -3.42 2.15 6.98
CA ILE A 6 -3.31 1.65 8.34
C ILE A 6 -1.86 1.75 8.79
N THR A 7 -1.64 2.36 9.94
CA THR A 7 -0.34 2.36 10.62
C THR A 7 -0.47 1.60 11.92
N MET A 8 0.42 0.64 12.15
CA MET A 8 0.42 -0.23 13.32
C MET A 8 1.81 -0.34 13.94
N ASP A 9 1.87 -0.44 15.26
CA ASP A 9 3.08 -0.81 15.99
C ASP A 9 3.32 -2.33 15.81
N ALA A 10 4.45 -2.70 15.25
CA ALA A 10 4.83 -4.08 14.99
C ALA A 10 5.61 -4.73 16.14
N GLY A 11 5.76 -4.01 17.25
CA GLY A 11 6.62 -4.37 18.38
C GLY A 11 8.07 -3.92 18.17
N ASN A 12 8.84 -3.90 19.25
CA ASN A 12 10.25 -3.48 19.29
C ASN A 12 10.53 -2.03 18.83
N GLY A 13 9.52 -1.16 18.90
CA GLY A 13 9.64 0.24 18.48
C GLY A 13 9.57 0.45 16.97
N SER A 14 9.20 -0.58 16.20
CA SER A 14 9.05 -0.49 14.76
C SER A 14 7.59 -0.22 14.38
N THR A 15 7.39 0.69 13.43
CA THR A 15 6.07 1.00 12.87
C THR A 15 5.95 0.36 11.49
N ILE A 16 4.79 -0.23 11.19
CA ILE A 16 4.44 -0.70 9.85
C ILE A 16 3.29 0.16 9.35
N THR A 17 3.41 0.70 8.15
CA THR A 17 2.31 1.37 7.45
C THR A 17 1.93 0.60 6.20
N GLN A 18 0.63 0.44 5.98
CA GLN A 18 0.05 -0.25 4.85
C GLN A 18 -0.94 0.63 4.11
N ASP A 19 -0.76 0.74 2.80
CA ASP A 19 -1.66 1.40 1.86
C ASP A 19 -2.45 0.36 1.07
N TYR A 20 -3.77 0.40 1.18
CA TYR A 20 -4.70 -0.53 0.54
C TYR A 20 -5.42 0.14 -0.62
N TYR A 21 -5.24 -0.43 -1.81
CA TYR A 21 -5.95 -0.08 -3.02
C TYR A 21 -6.84 -1.24 -3.42
N SER A 22 -8.14 -1.07 -3.22
CA SER A 22 -9.13 -2.11 -3.50
C SER A 22 -10.07 -1.65 -4.61
N THR A 23 -10.35 -2.52 -5.57
CA THR A 23 -11.35 -2.28 -6.62
C THR A 23 -11.96 -3.61 -7.06
N ILE A 24 -13.12 -3.55 -7.72
CA ILE A 24 -13.72 -4.70 -8.37
C ILE A 24 -13.41 -4.64 -9.87
N ILE A 25 -12.79 -5.69 -10.41
CA ILE A 25 -12.50 -5.84 -11.85
C ILE A 25 -13.22 -7.10 -12.32
N GLU A 26 -14.13 -6.96 -13.29
CA GLU A 26 -14.89 -8.08 -13.88
C GLU A 26 -15.61 -8.96 -12.84
N GLY A 27 -16.07 -8.36 -11.73
CA GLY A 27 -16.75 -9.08 -10.65
C GLY A 27 -15.81 -9.73 -9.62
N TYR A 28 -14.49 -9.61 -9.79
CA TYR A 28 -13.48 -10.09 -8.84
C TYR A 28 -12.93 -8.96 -7.99
N ALA A 29 -12.65 -9.25 -6.72
CA ALA A 29 -11.95 -8.34 -5.84
C ALA A 29 -10.47 -8.30 -6.19
N PHE A 30 -9.99 -7.11 -6.55
CA PHE A 30 -8.61 -6.85 -6.86
C PHE A 30 -8.02 -5.88 -5.84
N ASN A 31 -6.99 -6.34 -5.13
CA ASN A 31 -6.38 -5.59 -4.02
C ASN A 31 -4.87 -5.47 -4.23
N PHE A 32 -4.36 -4.24 -4.17
CA PHE A 32 -2.93 -3.98 -3.94
C PHE A 32 -2.73 -3.47 -2.53
N ILE A 33 -1.77 -4.08 -1.82
CA ILE A 33 -1.39 -3.69 -0.47
C ILE A 33 0.09 -3.38 -0.51
N PHE A 34 0.45 -2.12 -0.25
CA PHE A 34 1.85 -1.69 -0.15
C PHE A 34 2.21 -1.52 1.31
N THR A 35 3.31 -2.13 1.75
CA THR A 35 3.77 -2.09 3.15
C THR A 35 5.13 -1.42 3.23
N TYR A 36 5.27 -0.37 4.03
CA TYR A 36 6.54 0.31 4.30
C TYR A 36 6.76 0.52 5.79
N LEU A 37 8.03 0.66 6.18
CA LEU A 37 8.48 0.72 7.57
C LEU A 37 8.92 2.13 7.97
N ASP A 38 9.40 2.90 7.00
CA ASP A 38 10.01 4.19 7.17
C ASP A 38 9.85 5.04 5.89
N ASP A 39 10.29 6.30 5.96
CA ASP A 39 10.19 7.23 4.83
C ASP A 39 11.03 6.80 3.61
N THR A 40 12.11 6.05 3.82
CA THR A 40 12.97 5.55 2.75
C THR A 40 12.26 4.48 1.94
N THR A 41 11.76 3.44 2.61
CA THR A 41 10.99 2.36 1.98
C THR A 41 9.66 2.87 1.42
N LYS A 42 9.07 3.90 2.03
CA LYS A 42 7.91 4.60 1.47
C LYS A 42 8.23 5.23 0.11
N ALA A 43 9.35 5.95 -0.02
CA ALA A 43 9.72 6.60 -1.26
C ALA A 43 9.95 5.58 -2.40
N GLU A 44 10.60 4.46 -2.11
CA GLU A 44 10.76 3.35 -3.07
C GLU A 44 9.41 2.80 -3.53
N ILE A 45 8.48 2.60 -2.59
CA ILE A 45 7.12 2.14 -2.90
C ILE A 45 6.35 3.16 -3.73
N ASP A 46 6.48 4.46 -3.45
CA ASP A 46 5.80 5.50 -4.21
C ASP A 46 6.30 5.55 -5.67
N ASP A 47 7.56 5.21 -5.92
CA ASP A 47 8.09 5.03 -7.28
C ASP A 47 7.53 3.77 -7.96
N ILE A 48 7.42 2.65 -7.25
CA ILE A 48 6.76 1.42 -7.77
C ILE A 48 5.31 1.72 -8.13
N LYS A 49 4.56 2.45 -7.30
CA LYS A 49 3.16 2.80 -7.56
C LYS A 49 2.98 3.56 -8.87
N LYS A 50 3.94 4.39 -9.27
CA LYS A 50 3.89 5.10 -10.57
C LYS A 50 3.95 4.15 -11.77
N SER A 51 4.54 2.97 -11.61
CA SER A 51 4.58 1.94 -12.66
C SER A 51 3.27 1.15 -12.79
N VAL A 52 2.39 1.20 -11.79
CA VAL A 52 1.12 0.50 -11.79
C VAL A 52 0.06 1.37 -12.47
N GLN A 53 -0.21 1.09 -13.74
CA GLN A 53 -1.33 1.68 -14.47
C GLN A 53 -2.40 0.62 -14.72
N PHE A 54 -3.60 0.87 -14.22
CA PHE A 54 -4.79 0.12 -14.62
C PHE A 54 -5.28 0.68 -15.95
N LYS A 55 -5.33 -0.16 -16.98
CA LYS A 55 -5.99 0.16 -18.25
C LYS A 55 -7.48 -0.10 -18.15
#